data_AF-A0A8W8J809-F1
#
_entry.id   AF-A0A8W8J809-F1
#
_cell.length_a   1.000
_cell.length_b   1.000
_cell.length_c   1.000
_cell.angle_alpha   90.00
_cell.angle_beta   90.00
_cell.angle_gamma   90.00
#
_symmetry.space_group_name_H-M   'P 1'
#
loop_
_entity.id
_entity.type
_entity.pdbx_description
1 polymer ?
#
loop_
_entity_poly.entity_id
_entity_poly.type
_entity_poly.pdbx_seq_one_letter_code
_entity_poly.pdbx_strand_id
1 'polypeptide(L)'
;MAATRSIESYVSDICKYIDELDYRNLSDVYETLHKMRASLKDKHYLNYWKVLQCIGEVAANKLIYMVVKSPQACCREHRVSHLLHVIGFFSECLTTVAFIKRINTYKIDLLPVIFSALEQREYPELVRKGFVVLYRMIIVGKSTLVAPYLKHGIIRHIFQQIKCRQGDFGIYCLEAVSYCAKILAALLQLGDKEARRSILKSNVINELNVYVVKLKKSKIDLEGVKDVLQFHDRVRILTSGFYSQLKPEEWIPKDKLMEELDQFLEVFIFCSSPACRKLETQNEKFLYCGQCKLSRYCSSHCQKQHWKQCHKVMCLRDHGPNL
;
A
#
# COMPACT_ATOMS: atom_id res chain seq x y z
N MET A 1 -33.30 17.02 -4.89
CA MET A 1 -32.26 16.25 -5.62
C MET A 1 -30.90 16.64 -5.05
N ALA A 2 -30.21 15.75 -4.33
CA ALA A 2 -28.89 16.08 -3.80
C ALA A 2 -27.90 16.28 -4.96
N ALA A 3 -27.30 17.47 -5.05
CA ALA A 3 -26.35 17.78 -6.11
C ALA A 3 -25.20 16.76 -6.09
N THR A 4 -24.88 16.17 -7.24
CA THR A 4 -23.79 15.21 -7.36
C THR A 4 -22.47 15.93 -7.09
N ARG A 5 -21.82 15.62 -5.95
CA ARG A 5 -20.57 16.25 -5.51
C ARG A 5 -19.48 16.10 -6.57
N SER A 6 -18.75 17.17 -6.86
CA SER A 6 -17.64 17.13 -7.82
C SER A 6 -16.42 16.40 -7.22
N ILE A 7 -15.57 15.82 -8.07
CA ILE A 7 -14.32 15.20 -7.60
C ILE A 7 -13.38 16.23 -6.97
N GLU A 8 -13.40 17.48 -7.44
CA GLU A 8 -12.63 18.57 -6.87
C GLU A 8 -13.01 18.84 -5.41
N SER A 9 -14.31 19.03 -5.14
CA SER A 9 -14.79 19.22 -3.77
C SER A 9 -14.50 17.99 -2.89
N TYR A 10 -14.65 16.78 -3.43
CA TYR A 10 -14.35 15.56 -2.69
C TYR A 10 -12.87 15.47 -2.28
N VAL A 11 -11.93 15.71 -3.21
CA VAL A 11 -10.49 15.73 -2.90
C VAL A 11 -10.14 16.84 -1.92
N SER A 12 -10.73 18.04 -2.07
CA SER A 12 -10.49 19.15 -1.16
C SER A 12 -10.88 18.82 0.28
N ASP A 13 -12.04 18.19 0.47
CA ASP A 13 -12.52 17.83 1.80
C ASP A 13 -11.68 16.70 2.41
N ILE A 14 -11.23 15.72 1.62
CA ILE A 14 -10.28 14.71 2.11
C ILE A 14 -8.97 15.37 2.56
N CYS A 15 -8.42 16.32 1.79
CA CYS A 15 -7.23 17.07 2.18
C CYS A 15 -7.45 17.81 3.51
N LYS A 16 -8.64 18.42 3.70
CA LYS A 16 -9.03 19.08 4.94
C LYS A 16 -9.08 18.08 6.10
N TYR A 17 -9.75 16.94 5.94
CA TYR A 17 -9.81 15.89 6.97
C TYR A 17 -8.42 15.38 7.34
N ILE A 18 -7.53 15.23 6.36
CA ILE A 18 -6.12 14.85 6.59
C ILE A 18 -5.39 15.93 7.40
N ASP A 19 -5.57 17.20 7.08
CA ASP A 19 -4.90 18.31 7.76
C ASP A 19 -5.41 18.50 9.21
N GLU A 20 -6.70 18.31 9.42
CA GLU A 20 -7.38 18.44 10.72
C GLU A 20 -7.31 17.17 11.60
N LEU A 21 -6.68 16.10 11.11
CA LEU A 21 -6.66 14.79 11.77
C LEU A 21 -8.05 14.21 12.05
N ASP A 22 -9.00 14.42 11.13
CA ASP A 22 -10.38 13.95 11.25
C ASP A 22 -10.53 12.49 10.82
N TYR A 23 -10.20 11.58 11.74
CA TYR A 23 -10.26 10.13 11.54
C TYR A 23 -11.69 9.61 11.25
N ARG A 24 -12.72 10.29 11.76
CA ARG A 24 -14.11 9.86 11.60
C ARG A 24 -14.55 10.07 10.15
N ASN A 25 -14.39 11.28 9.63
CA ASN A 25 -14.77 11.57 8.25
C ASN A 25 -13.90 10.81 7.23
N LEU A 26 -12.65 10.49 7.58
CA LEU A 26 -11.82 9.61 6.73
C LEU A 26 -12.28 8.16 6.70
N SER A 27 -12.90 7.68 7.78
CA SER A 27 -13.53 6.37 7.78
C SER A 27 -14.67 6.31 6.75
N ASP A 28 -15.51 7.34 6.70
CA ASP A 28 -16.59 7.44 5.71
C ASP A 28 -16.06 7.56 4.27
N VAL A 29 -14.93 8.27 4.09
CA VAL A 29 -14.22 8.36 2.80
C VAL A 29 -13.72 6.98 2.35
N TYR A 30 -13.13 6.20 3.25
CA TYR A 30 -12.62 4.87 2.96
C TYR A 30 -13.74 3.92 2.48
N GLU A 31 -14.87 3.91 3.19
CA GLU A 31 -16.07 3.14 2.81
C GLU A 31 -16.63 3.58 1.45
N THR A 32 -16.66 4.89 1.21
CA THR A 32 -17.12 5.45 -0.06
C THR A 32 -16.20 5.04 -1.22
N LEU A 33 -14.88 5.03 -1.00
CA LEU A 33 -13.91 4.59 -2.01
C LEU A 33 -14.05 3.10 -2.32
N HIS A 34 -14.32 2.24 -1.33
CA HIS A 34 -14.61 0.81 -1.58
C HIS A 34 -15.83 0.64 -2.48
N LYS A 35 -16.91 1.40 -2.25
CA LYS A 35 -18.09 1.39 -3.12
C LYS A 35 -17.79 1.91 -4.52
N MET A 36 -16.93 2.93 -4.67
CA MET A 36 -16.50 3.42 -5.98
C MET A 36 -15.69 2.38 -6.74
N ARG A 37 -14.80 1.65 -6.07
CA ARG A 37 -13.98 0.59 -6.66
C ARG A 37 -14.82 -0.60 -7.13
N ALA A 38 -15.79 -1.02 -6.32
CA ALA A 38 -16.67 -2.15 -6.63
C ALA A 38 -17.79 -1.83 -7.64
N SER A 39 -17.96 -0.56 -8.00
CA SER A 39 -19.01 -0.13 -8.91
C SER A 39 -18.74 -0.55 -10.35
N LEU A 40 -19.73 -1.16 -11.00
CA LEU A 40 -19.71 -1.51 -12.43
C LEU A 40 -19.72 -0.29 -13.38
N LYS A 41 -19.92 0.92 -12.86
CA LYS A 41 -19.86 2.16 -13.64
C LYS A 41 -18.42 2.63 -13.82
N ASP A 42 -17.93 2.67 -15.05
CA ASP A 42 -16.57 3.14 -15.40
C ASP A 42 -16.22 4.50 -14.79
N LYS A 43 -17.18 5.42 -14.79
CA LYS A 43 -16.99 6.75 -14.19
C LYS A 43 -16.61 6.68 -12.70
N HIS A 44 -17.19 5.76 -11.94
CA HIS A 44 -16.86 5.60 -10.52
C HIS A 44 -15.49 4.95 -10.34
N TYR A 45 -15.16 3.97 -11.17
CA TYR A 45 -13.85 3.32 -11.17
C TYR A 45 -12.71 4.29 -11.53
N LEU A 46 -12.89 5.13 -12.56
CA LEU A 46 -11.93 6.19 -12.91
C LEU A 46 -11.81 7.24 -11.82
N ASN A 47 -12.93 7.64 -11.21
CA ASN A 47 -12.93 8.58 -10.09
C ASN A 47 -12.19 8.01 -8.88
N TYR A 48 -12.34 6.72 -8.58
CA TYR A 48 -11.60 6.03 -7.50
C TYR A 48 -10.09 6.20 -7.68
N TRP A 49 -9.56 5.83 -8.85
CA TRP A 49 -8.14 5.96 -9.15
C TRP A 49 -7.66 7.41 -9.13
N LYS A 50 -8.44 8.33 -9.69
CA LYS A 50 -8.11 9.76 -9.68
C LYS A 50 -8.00 10.31 -8.25
N VAL A 51 -8.95 9.98 -7.38
CA VAL A 51 -8.94 10.44 -5.97
C VAL A 51 -7.68 9.92 -5.29
N LEU A 52 -7.40 8.62 -5.37
CA LEU A 52 -6.22 8.02 -4.73
C LEU A 52 -4.91 8.63 -5.22
N GLN A 53 -4.76 8.84 -6.54
CA GLN A 53 -3.58 9.50 -7.09
C GLN A 53 -3.45 10.94 -6.57
N CYS A 54 -4.54 11.72 -6.61
CA CYS A 54 -4.53 13.10 -6.13
C CYS A 54 -4.13 13.16 -4.66
N ILE A 55 -4.70 12.33 -3.78
CA ILE A 55 -4.35 12.33 -2.36
C ILE A 55 -2.89 11.90 -2.15
N GLY A 56 -2.44 10.83 -2.80
CA GLY A 56 -1.06 10.34 -2.70
C GLY A 56 0.00 11.34 -3.21
N GLU A 57 -0.38 12.29 -4.07
CA GLU A 57 0.55 13.30 -4.61
C GLU A 57 0.42 14.66 -3.93
N VAL A 58 -0.80 15.07 -3.59
CA VAL A 58 -1.11 16.39 -3.03
C VAL A 58 -0.95 16.38 -1.52
N ALA A 59 -1.53 15.39 -0.84
CA ALA A 59 -1.57 15.31 0.61
C ALA A 59 -0.51 14.36 1.21
N ALA A 60 0.43 13.88 0.39
CA ALA A 60 1.40 12.84 0.71
C ALA A 60 1.96 12.91 2.15
N ASN A 61 2.60 14.03 2.52
CA ASN A 61 3.28 14.14 3.81
C ASN A 61 2.31 14.27 4.99
N LYS A 62 1.18 14.96 4.80
CA LYS A 62 0.16 15.11 5.84
C LYS A 62 -0.57 13.79 6.08
N LEU A 63 -0.78 13.00 5.02
CA LEU A 63 -1.27 11.63 5.12
C LEU A 63 -0.29 10.74 5.89
N ILE A 64 1.01 10.83 5.61
CA ILE A 64 2.05 10.11 6.38
C ILE A 64 1.97 10.53 7.86
N TYR A 65 1.94 11.83 8.15
CA TYR A 65 1.86 12.35 9.53
C TYR A 65 0.62 11.82 10.26
N MET A 66 -0.53 11.83 9.60
CA MET A 66 -1.77 11.28 10.16
C MET A 66 -1.65 9.80 10.52
N VAL A 67 -1.05 8.99 9.65
CA VAL A 67 -0.81 7.56 9.93
C VAL A 67 0.08 7.42 11.16
N VAL A 68 1.18 8.16 11.23
CA VAL A 68 2.12 8.13 12.35
C VAL A 68 1.46 8.54 13.68
N LYS A 69 0.58 9.55 13.68
CA LYS A 69 -0.11 10.02 14.89
C LYS A 69 -1.37 9.20 15.24
N SER A 70 -1.87 8.38 14.34
CA SER A 70 -3.13 7.63 14.54
C SER A 70 -3.19 6.78 15.82
N PRO A 71 -2.11 6.12 16.30
CA PRO A 71 -2.20 5.32 17.52
C PRO A 71 -2.39 6.16 18.80
N GLN A 72 -1.96 7.43 18.77
CA GLN A 72 -2.02 8.37 19.89
C GLN A 72 -3.34 9.15 19.93
N ALA A 73 -4.00 9.29 18.78
CA ALA A 73 -5.20 10.11 18.62
C ALA A 73 -6.51 9.39 18.99
N CYS A 74 -6.47 8.10 19.33
CA CYS A 74 -7.67 7.28 19.54
C CYS A 74 -7.77 6.74 20.97
N CYS A 75 -8.99 6.74 21.54
CA CYS A 75 -9.25 6.03 22.78
C CYS A 75 -9.05 4.51 22.60
N ARG A 76 -8.90 3.77 23.70
CA ARG A 76 -8.62 2.33 23.65
C ARG A 76 -9.70 1.53 22.91
N GLU A 77 -10.97 1.90 23.08
CA GLU A 77 -12.13 1.21 22.51
C GLU A 77 -12.21 1.32 20.98
N HIS A 78 -11.80 2.45 20.41
CA HIS A 78 -11.89 2.70 18.95
C HIS A 78 -10.55 2.55 18.23
N ARG A 79 -9.48 2.17 18.94
CA ARG A 79 -8.12 2.12 18.38
C ARG A 79 -8.03 1.20 17.16
N VAL A 80 -8.63 0.01 17.22
CA VAL A 80 -8.51 -0.99 16.14
C VAL A 80 -9.33 -0.59 14.92
N SER A 81 -10.57 -0.13 15.11
CA SER A 81 -11.42 0.31 14.00
C SER A 81 -10.88 1.55 13.29
N HIS A 82 -10.35 2.53 14.03
CA HIS A 82 -9.67 3.66 13.42
C HIS A 82 -8.39 3.25 12.70
N LEU A 83 -7.60 2.35 13.28
CA LEU A 83 -6.40 1.82 12.63
C LEU A 83 -6.75 1.08 11.32
N LEU A 84 -7.84 0.30 11.30
CA LEU A 84 -8.37 -0.35 10.10
C LEU A 84 -8.62 0.66 8.98
N HIS A 85 -9.37 1.72 9.24
CA HIS A 85 -9.71 2.69 8.20
C HIS A 85 -8.51 3.54 7.77
N VAL A 86 -7.67 3.96 8.71
CA VAL A 86 -6.47 4.77 8.40
C VAL A 86 -5.46 3.97 7.58
N ILE A 87 -5.13 2.75 8.03
CA ILE A 87 -4.21 1.86 7.28
C ILE A 87 -4.85 1.41 5.98
N GLY A 88 -6.16 1.16 5.97
CA GLY A 88 -6.94 0.84 4.79
C GLY A 88 -6.81 1.94 3.75
N PHE A 89 -7.18 3.17 4.08
CA PHE A 89 -7.09 4.33 3.20
C PHE A 89 -5.66 4.61 2.75
N PHE A 90 -4.69 4.55 3.67
CA PHE A 90 -3.29 4.75 3.36
C PHE A 90 -2.78 3.73 2.35
N SER A 91 -3.11 2.44 2.54
CA SER A 91 -2.72 1.36 1.63
C SER A 91 -3.27 1.57 0.22
N GLU A 92 -4.52 2.03 0.08
CA GLU A 92 -5.12 2.30 -1.23
C GLU A 92 -4.43 3.47 -1.93
N CYS A 93 -3.95 4.47 -1.20
CA CYS A 93 -3.23 5.61 -1.77
C CYS A 93 -1.83 5.24 -2.33
N LEU A 94 -1.28 4.07 -2.01
CA LEU A 94 0.05 3.62 -2.47
C LEU A 94 0.03 3.14 -3.92
N THR A 95 -0.31 4.03 -4.85
CA THR A 95 -0.55 3.72 -6.26
C THR A 95 0.61 4.11 -7.18
N THR A 96 1.59 4.89 -6.70
CA THR A 96 2.68 5.40 -7.54
C THR A 96 4.04 5.17 -6.91
N VAL A 97 5.04 4.89 -7.76
CA VAL A 97 6.44 4.76 -7.33
C VAL A 97 6.93 6.04 -6.65
N ALA A 98 6.51 7.22 -7.13
CA ALA A 98 6.93 8.50 -6.57
C ALA A 98 6.42 8.69 -5.14
N PHE A 99 5.15 8.39 -4.88
CA PHE A 99 4.60 8.47 -3.53
C PHE A 99 5.21 7.42 -2.61
N ILE A 100 5.40 6.19 -3.07
CA ILE A 100 6.00 5.15 -2.22
C ILE A 100 7.48 5.48 -1.91
N LYS A 101 8.24 6.05 -2.86
CA LYS A 101 9.58 6.59 -2.57
C LYS A 101 9.52 7.65 -1.46
N ARG A 102 8.50 8.51 -1.47
CA ARG A 102 8.28 9.52 -0.42
C ARG A 102 8.00 8.86 0.93
N ILE A 103 7.10 7.90 1.04
CA ILE A 103 6.82 7.27 2.35
C ILE A 103 8.04 6.52 2.89
N ASN A 104 8.87 5.95 2.01
CA ASN A 104 10.07 5.21 2.41
C ASN A 104 11.14 6.11 3.06
N THR A 105 11.07 7.43 2.90
CA THR A 105 11.92 8.36 3.67
C THR A 105 11.52 8.40 5.15
N TYR A 106 10.26 8.10 5.48
CA TYR A 106 9.68 8.09 6.84
C TYR A 106 9.50 6.68 7.43
N LYS A 107 10.22 5.68 6.88
CA LYS A 107 10.11 4.29 7.34
C LYS A 107 10.33 4.11 8.85
N ILE A 108 11.16 4.94 9.48
CA ILE A 108 11.45 4.84 10.92
C ILE A 108 10.18 5.10 11.74
N ASP A 109 9.37 6.08 11.33
CA ASP A 109 8.15 6.48 12.03
C ASP A 109 6.94 5.63 11.61
N LEU A 110 6.89 5.23 10.34
CA LEU A 110 5.78 4.45 9.80
C LEU A 110 5.81 2.98 10.27
N LEU A 111 6.97 2.32 10.26
CA LEU A 111 7.04 0.88 10.52
C LEU A 111 6.43 0.48 11.88
N PRO A 112 6.66 1.17 13.00
CA PRO A 112 5.98 0.86 14.26
C PRO A 112 4.45 0.80 14.13
N VAL A 113 3.85 1.75 13.42
CA VAL A 113 2.39 1.81 13.23
C VAL A 113 1.91 0.68 12.33
N ILE A 114 2.59 0.45 11.19
CA ILE A 114 2.23 -0.65 10.28
C ILE A 114 2.38 -2.02 10.97
N PHE A 115 3.42 -2.22 11.78
CA PHE A 115 3.62 -3.48 12.51
C PHE A 115 2.59 -3.69 13.61
N SER A 116 2.09 -2.63 14.25
CA SER A 116 0.97 -2.74 15.20
C SER A 116 -0.32 -3.29 14.55
N ALA A 117 -0.54 -3.00 13.25
CA ALA A 117 -1.63 -3.61 12.49
C ALA A 117 -1.43 -5.13 12.32
N LEU A 118 -0.18 -5.56 12.13
CA LEU A 118 0.18 -6.98 12.02
C LEU A 118 0.09 -7.74 13.35
N GLU A 119 -0.20 -7.09 14.47
CA GLU A 119 -0.42 -7.74 15.77
C GLU A 119 -1.90 -8.09 15.99
N GLN A 120 -2.81 -7.50 15.21
CA GLN A 120 -4.27 -7.63 15.39
C GLN A 120 -4.79 -8.95 14.80
N ARG A 121 -4.49 -10.08 15.46
CA ARG A 121 -4.81 -11.44 14.97
C ARG A 121 -6.29 -11.68 14.68
N GLU A 122 -7.16 -11.05 15.47
CA GLU A 122 -8.62 -11.13 15.35
C GLU A 122 -9.18 -10.34 14.15
N TYR A 123 -8.36 -9.49 13.52
CA TYR A 123 -8.75 -8.59 12.44
C TYR A 123 -7.92 -8.87 11.17
N PRO A 124 -8.19 -9.98 10.46
CA PRO A 124 -7.41 -10.37 9.28
C PRO A 124 -7.42 -9.33 8.16
N GLU A 125 -8.49 -8.54 8.04
CA GLU A 125 -8.52 -7.43 7.09
C GLU A 125 -7.47 -6.35 7.40
N LEU A 126 -7.38 -5.91 8.66
CA LEU A 126 -6.37 -4.92 9.08
C LEU A 126 -4.96 -5.47 8.90
N VAL A 127 -4.73 -6.72 9.28
CA VAL A 127 -3.44 -7.40 9.07
C VAL A 127 -3.07 -7.41 7.59
N ARG A 128 -4.02 -7.79 6.72
CA ARG A 128 -3.79 -7.79 5.27
C ARG A 128 -3.44 -6.39 4.77
N LYS A 129 -4.18 -5.34 5.14
CA LYS A 129 -3.88 -3.96 4.73
C LYS A 129 -2.49 -3.52 5.21
N GLY A 130 -2.10 -3.89 6.42
CA GLY A 130 -0.73 -3.67 6.92
C GLY A 130 0.33 -4.36 6.06
N PHE A 131 0.12 -5.61 5.68
CA PHE A 131 1.06 -6.30 4.78
C PHE A 131 1.06 -5.73 3.35
N VAL A 132 -0.07 -5.25 2.82
CA VAL A 132 -0.11 -4.53 1.52
C VAL A 132 0.82 -3.32 1.56
N VAL A 133 0.77 -2.53 2.63
CA VAL A 133 1.67 -1.38 2.83
C VAL A 133 3.13 -1.84 2.80
N LEU A 134 3.48 -2.85 3.60
CA LEU A 134 4.86 -3.35 3.65
C LEU A 134 5.33 -3.92 2.31
N TYR A 135 4.46 -4.63 1.59
CA TYR A 135 4.81 -5.22 0.30
C TYR A 135 5.06 -4.14 -0.77
N ARG A 136 4.20 -3.12 -0.85
CA ARG A 136 4.40 -1.99 -1.78
C ARG A 136 5.62 -1.16 -1.43
N MET A 137 5.86 -0.93 -0.14
CA MET A 137 7.07 -0.27 0.36
C MET A 137 8.36 -1.02 -0.07
N ILE A 138 8.43 -2.35 0.07
CA ILE A 138 9.62 -3.12 -0.34
C ILE A 138 9.75 -3.27 -1.86
N ILE A 139 8.64 -3.29 -2.61
CA ILE A 139 8.69 -3.21 -4.08
C ILE A 139 9.51 -2.00 -4.53
N VAL A 140 9.29 -0.84 -3.91
CA VAL A 140 9.92 0.41 -4.32
C VAL A 140 11.24 0.68 -3.61
N GLY A 141 11.33 0.35 -2.33
CA GLY A 141 12.54 0.53 -1.53
C GLY A 141 13.59 -0.54 -1.75
N LYS A 142 13.23 -1.68 -2.35
CA LYS A 142 14.12 -2.81 -2.64
C LYS A 142 14.90 -3.27 -1.39
N SER A 143 16.18 -3.57 -1.56
CA SER A 143 17.10 -4.00 -0.49
C SER A 143 17.18 -3.03 0.69
N THR A 144 16.91 -1.72 0.49
CA THR A 144 17.00 -0.71 1.56
C THR A 144 15.98 -0.91 2.68
N LEU A 145 14.90 -1.68 2.44
CA LEU A 145 13.90 -1.97 3.46
C LEU A 145 14.08 -3.33 4.13
N VAL A 146 14.93 -4.21 3.61
CA VAL A 146 15.13 -5.55 4.18
C VAL A 146 15.62 -5.46 5.62
N ALA A 147 16.70 -4.72 5.86
CA ALA A 147 17.26 -4.56 7.21
C ALA A 147 16.27 -3.89 8.18
N PRO A 148 15.59 -2.77 7.84
CA PRO A 148 14.51 -2.23 8.67
C PRO A 148 13.42 -3.24 9.01
N TYR A 149 12.94 -4.03 8.04
CA TYR A 149 11.88 -5.00 8.28
C TYR A 149 12.33 -6.12 9.23
N LEU A 150 13.55 -6.62 9.05
CA LEU A 150 14.14 -7.63 9.94
C LEU A 150 14.29 -7.08 11.37
N LYS A 151 14.75 -5.84 11.52
CA LYS A 151 14.88 -5.17 12.82
C LYS A 151 13.54 -5.02 13.54
N HIS A 152 12.46 -4.72 12.81
CA HIS A 152 11.10 -4.69 13.34
C HIS A 152 10.45 -6.08 13.50
N GLY A 153 11.16 -7.16 13.19
CA GLY A 153 10.70 -8.52 13.48
C GLY A 153 9.75 -9.10 12.43
N ILE A 154 9.83 -8.69 11.16
CA ILE A 154 8.90 -9.13 10.10
C ILE A 154 8.74 -10.66 10.02
N ILE A 155 9.82 -11.42 10.22
CA ILE A 155 9.80 -12.89 10.20
C ILE A 155 8.88 -13.44 11.30
N ARG A 156 8.95 -12.86 12.51
CA ARG A 156 8.10 -13.24 13.64
C ARG A 156 6.64 -12.92 13.35
N HIS A 157 6.33 -11.73 12.82
CA HIS A 157 4.95 -11.36 12.49
C HIS A 157 4.38 -12.27 11.41
N ILE A 158 5.13 -12.54 10.33
CA ILE A 158 4.69 -13.48 9.29
C ILE A 158 4.43 -14.87 9.87
N PHE A 159 5.36 -15.41 10.66
CA PHE A 159 5.17 -16.72 11.31
C PHE A 159 3.90 -16.75 12.16
N GLN A 160 3.68 -15.74 13.00
CA GLN A 160 2.50 -15.68 13.87
C GLN A 160 1.20 -15.57 13.07
N GLN A 161 1.17 -14.75 12.01
CA GLN A 161 -0.02 -14.55 11.20
C GLN A 161 -0.37 -15.79 10.34
N ILE A 162 0.62 -16.55 9.86
CA ILE A 162 0.36 -17.85 9.22
C ILE A 162 -0.15 -18.85 10.26
N LYS A 163 0.54 -18.96 11.41
CA LYS A 163 0.22 -19.93 12.46
C LYS A 163 -1.19 -19.76 13.02
N CYS A 164 -1.62 -18.53 13.31
CA CYS A 164 -2.95 -18.29 13.88
C CYS A 164 -4.10 -18.47 12.87
N ARG A 165 -3.81 -18.60 11.58
CA ARG A 165 -4.80 -18.84 10.51
C ARG A 165 -4.79 -20.28 10.00
N GLN A 166 -4.08 -21.18 10.68
CA GLN A 166 -4.03 -22.58 10.29
C GLN A 166 -5.43 -23.21 10.22
N GLY A 167 -5.88 -23.53 9.01
CA GLY A 167 -7.21 -24.12 8.77
C GLY A 167 -8.34 -23.10 8.59
N ASP A 168 -8.06 -21.80 8.66
CA ASP A 168 -8.99 -20.73 8.29
C ASP A 168 -8.68 -20.25 6.87
N PHE A 169 -9.63 -20.48 5.99
CA PHE A 169 -9.54 -20.15 4.56
C PHE A 169 -10.57 -19.09 4.15
N GLY A 170 -11.03 -18.27 5.09
CA GLY A 170 -11.80 -17.08 4.77
C GLY A 170 -11.01 -16.10 3.89
N ILE A 171 -11.71 -15.28 3.11
CA ILE A 171 -11.11 -14.39 2.10
C ILE A 171 -9.97 -13.53 2.66
N TYR A 172 -10.20 -12.84 3.79
CA TYR A 172 -9.18 -12.00 4.41
C TYR A 172 -8.01 -12.80 4.99
N CYS A 173 -8.24 -14.05 5.41
CA CYS A 173 -7.19 -14.94 5.91
C CYS A 173 -6.30 -15.43 4.78
N LEU A 174 -6.89 -15.86 3.65
CA LEU A 174 -6.16 -16.23 2.44
C LEU A 174 -5.32 -15.05 1.93
N GLU A 175 -5.91 -13.87 1.82
CA GLU A 175 -5.19 -12.69 1.36
C GLU A 175 -4.05 -12.30 2.32
N ALA A 176 -4.26 -12.33 3.64
CA ALA A 176 -3.20 -12.06 4.60
C ALA A 176 -2.01 -13.04 4.47
N VAL A 177 -2.30 -14.34 4.27
CA VAL A 177 -1.26 -15.36 4.05
C VAL A 177 -0.60 -15.22 2.67
N SER A 178 -1.34 -14.82 1.64
CA SER A 178 -0.78 -14.46 0.33
C SER A 178 0.27 -13.36 0.48
N TYR A 179 -0.05 -12.27 1.17
CA TYR A 179 0.92 -11.20 1.39
C TYR A 179 2.11 -11.60 2.29
N CYS A 180 1.90 -12.51 3.24
CA CYS A 180 3.00 -13.13 3.97
C CYS A 180 3.99 -13.82 3.01
N ALA A 181 3.49 -14.62 2.07
CA ALA A 181 4.31 -15.29 1.06
C ALA A 181 4.96 -14.30 0.09
N LYS A 182 4.23 -13.26 -0.36
CA LYS A 182 4.74 -12.16 -1.19
C LYS A 182 5.95 -11.47 -0.54
N ILE A 183 5.83 -11.11 0.75
CA ILE A 183 6.91 -10.44 1.50
C ILE A 183 8.09 -11.39 1.73
N LEU A 184 7.85 -12.66 2.07
CA LEU A 184 8.93 -13.65 2.19
C LEU A 184 9.72 -13.79 0.89
N ALA A 185 9.04 -13.91 -0.25
CA ALA A 185 9.68 -13.97 -1.56
C ALA A 185 10.50 -12.69 -1.83
N ALA A 186 9.93 -11.51 -1.57
CA ALA A 186 10.64 -10.24 -1.73
C ALA A 186 11.90 -10.15 -0.86
N LEU A 187 11.80 -10.54 0.42
CA LEU A 187 12.95 -10.54 1.35
C LEU A 187 14.04 -11.53 0.94
N LEU A 188 13.67 -12.72 0.45
CA LEU A 188 14.62 -13.73 -0.05
C LEU A 188 15.33 -13.25 -1.32
N GLN A 189 14.60 -12.59 -2.23
CA GLN A 189 15.16 -12.09 -3.49
C GLN A 189 16.06 -10.86 -3.25
N LEU A 190 15.58 -9.87 -2.50
CA LEU A 190 16.23 -8.57 -2.32
C LEU A 190 17.21 -8.51 -1.14
N GLY A 191 17.12 -9.45 -0.20
CA GLY A 191 17.97 -9.49 0.99
C GLY A 191 19.39 -9.96 0.69
N ASP A 192 20.32 -9.55 1.53
CA ASP A 192 21.68 -10.06 1.49
C ASP A 192 21.78 -11.51 2.03
N LYS A 193 23.00 -12.03 2.14
CA LYS A 193 23.27 -13.38 2.65
C LYS A 193 22.80 -13.57 4.10
N GLU A 194 22.88 -12.54 4.93
CA GLU A 194 22.51 -12.61 6.35
C GLU A 194 20.99 -12.59 6.52
N ALA A 195 20.29 -11.72 5.79
CA ALA A 195 18.84 -11.69 5.70
C ALA A 195 18.27 -13.05 5.29
N ARG A 196 18.79 -13.62 4.19
CA ARG A 196 18.38 -14.95 3.70
C ARG A 196 18.64 -16.04 4.73
N ARG A 197 19.82 -16.04 5.36
CA ARG A 197 20.15 -16.99 6.43
C ARG A 197 19.18 -16.87 7.62
N SER A 198 18.80 -15.67 8.00
CA SER A 198 17.86 -15.42 9.10
C SER A 198 16.48 -16.00 8.80
N ILE A 199 16.00 -15.86 7.55
CA ILE A 199 14.74 -16.45 7.09
C ILE A 199 14.85 -17.98 7.08
N LEU A 200 15.90 -18.54 6.49
CA LEU A 200 16.10 -19.99 6.36
C LEU A 200 16.26 -20.70 7.70
N LYS A 201 16.88 -20.04 8.70
CA LYS A 201 17.01 -20.58 10.07
C LYS A 201 15.73 -20.46 10.88
N SER A 202 14.76 -19.66 10.43
CA SER A 202 13.47 -19.54 11.11
C SER A 202 12.51 -20.65 10.68
N ASN A 203 11.48 -20.91 11.49
CA ASN A 203 10.43 -21.88 11.15
C ASN A 203 9.36 -21.31 10.19
N VAL A 204 9.54 -20.10 9.66
CA VAL A 204 8.49 -19.41 8.88
C VAL A 204 8.15 -20.13 7.57
N ILE A 205 9.15 -20.69 6.88
CA ILE A 205 8.93 -21.44 5.62
C ILE A 205 8.20 -22.75 5.90
N ASN A 206 8.56 -23.44 6.99
CA ASN A 206 7.88 -24.66 7.41
C ASN A 206 6.42 -24.39 7.76
N GLU A 207 6.15 -23.30 8.48
CA GLU A 207 4.78 -22.91 8.82
C GLU A 207 3.93 -22.61 7.57
N LEU A 208 4.51 -21.92 6.58
CA LEU A 208 3.88 -21.70 5.27
C LEU A 208 3.61 -23.02 4.54
N ASN A 209 4.56 -23.95 4.52
CA ASN A 209 4.39 -25.27 3.92
C ASN A 209 3.22 -26.03 4.56
N VAL A 210 3.12 -26.02 5.89
CA VAL A 210 2.02 -26.66 6.63
C VAL A 210 0.68 -26.04 6.26
N TYR A 211 0.61 -24.70 6.19
CA TYR A 211 -0.61 -24.00 5.77
C TYR A 211 -1.04 -24.43 4.36
N VAL A 212 -0.11 -24.45 3.41
CA VAL A 212 -0.37 -24.83 2.01
C VAL A 212 -0.85 -26.28 1.89
N VAL A 213 -0.29 -27.21 2.67
CA VAL A 213 -0.76 -28.61 2.70
C VAL A 213 -2.22 -28.69 3.15
N LYS A 214 -2.60 -27.96 4.19
CA LYS A 214 -4.00 -27.92 4.64
C LYS A 214 -4.91 -27.24 3.63
N LEU A 215 -4.45 -26.14 3.03
CA LEU A 215 -5.18 -25.42 1.99
C LEU A 215 -5.50 -26.32 0.81
N LYS A 216 -4.51 -27.06 0.28
CA LYS A 216 -4.72 -28.02 -0.81
C LYS A 216 -5.72 -29.13 -0.44
N LYS A 217 -5.72 -29.59 0.81
CA LYS A 217 -6.67 -30.59 1.30
C LYS A 217 -8.10 -30.06 1.43
N SER A 218 -8.27 -28.76 1.68
CA SER A 218 -9.59 -28.13 1.84
C SER A 218 -10.43 -28.12 0.56
N LYS A 219 -9.78 -28.24 -0.62
CA LYS A 219 -10.42 -28.18 -1.94
C LYS A 219 -11.26 -26.91 -2.20
N ILE A 220 -10.95 -25.82 -1.50
CA ILE A 220 -11.57 -24.51 -1.72
C ILE A 220 -11.03 -23.92 -3.03
N ASP A 221 -11.93 -23.36 -3.84
CA ASP A 221 -11.60 -22.68 -5.09
C ASP A 221 -11.98 -21.18 -4.96
N LEU A 222 -11.04 -20.40 -4.44
CA LEU A 222 -11.12 -18.95 -4.32
C LEU A 222 -9.87 -18.35 -4.94
N GLU A 223 -9.98 -17.13 -5.50
CA GLU A 223 -8.84 -16.45 -6.13
C GLU A 223 -7.62 -16.33 -5.19
N GLY A 224 -7.88 -16.04 -3.91
CA GLY A 224 -6.83 -15.99 -2.88
C GLY A 224 -6.04 -17.30 -2.70
N VAL A 225 -6.59 -18.45 -3.09
CA VAL A 225 -5.86 -19.74 -3.10
C VAL A 225 -4.77 -19.73 -4.15
N LYS A 226 -5.07 -19.25 -5.36
CA LYS A 226 -4.11 -19.19 -6.48
C LYS A 226 -2.91 -18.32 -6.11
N ASP A 227 -3.19 -17.16 -5.53
CA ASP A 227 -2.18 -16.25 -5.01
C ASP A 227 -1.26 -16.90 -3.97
N VAL A 228 -1.83 -17.54 -2.93
CA VAL A 228 -1.04 -18.22 -1.90
C VAL A 228 -0.14 -19.28 -2.51
N LEU A 229 -0.66 -20.10 -3.42
CA LEU A 229 0.10 -21.16 -4.09
C LEU A 229 1.21 -20.60 -4.98
N GLN A 230 0.92 -19.57 -5.78
CA GLN A 230 1.89 -18.93 -6.66
C GLN A 230 3.08 -18.37 -5.87
N PHE A 231 2.83 -17.63 -4.79
CA PHE A 231 3.90 -17.03 -4.00
C PHE A 231 4.60 -18.05 -3.09
N HIS A 232 3.91 -19.10 -2.65
CA HIS A 232 4.54 -20.25 -2.01
C HIS A 232 5.56 -20.92 -2.92
N ASP A 233 5.21 -21.17 -4.19
CA ASP A 233 6.14 -21.75 -5.16
C ASP A 233 7.34 -20.83 -5.41
N ARG A 234 7.15 -19.51 -5.47
CA ARG A 234 8.27 -18.54 -5.55
C ARG A 234 9.19 -18.64 -4.34
N VAL A 235 8.65 -18.72 -3.12
CA VAL A 235 9.46 -18.95 -1.90
C VAL A 235 10.23 -20.26 -2.00
N ARG A 236 9.57 -21.35 -2.43
CA ARG A 236 10.20 -22.66 -2.60
C ARG A 236 11.39 -22.61 -3.56
N ILE A 237 11.24 -21.98 -4.72
CA ILE A 237 12.31 -21.79 -5.72
C ILE A 237 13.48 -20.99 -5.13
N LEU A 238 13.19 -19.89 -4.44
CA LEU A 238 14.22 -19.05 -3.82
C LEU A 238 14.97 -19.77 -2.70
N THR A 239 14.35 -20.74 -2.02
CA THR A 239 14.97 -21.48 -0.92
C THR A 239 15.74 -22.73 -1.37
N SER A 240 15.45 -23.31 -2.53
CA SER A 240 16.03 -24.57 -3.01
C SER A 240 17.45 -24.46 -3.59
N GLY A 241 18.15 -23.35 -3.37
CA GLY A 241 19.51 -23.15 -3.87
C GLY A 241 19.61 -22.67 -5.32
N PHE A 242 18.49 -22.65 -6.07
CA PHE A 242 18.36 -22.03 -7.39
C PHE A 242 18.25 -20.48 -7.33
N TYR A 243 18.95 -19.85 -6.37
CA TYR A 243 19.05 -18.39 -6.25
C TYR A 243 19.54 -17.72 -7.55
N SER A 244 20.20 -18.48 -8.43
CA SER A 244 20.75 -18.02 -9.71
C SER A 244 19.70 -17.57 -10.74
N GLN A 245 18.42 -17.86 -10.54
CA GLN A 245 17.37 -17.57 -11.54
C GLN A 245 16.61 -16.26 -11.34
N LEU A 246 16.67 -15.62 -10.17
CA LEU A 246 15.95 -14.37 -9.91
C LEU A 246 16.92 -13.31 -9.40
N LYS A 247 17.48 -12.57 -10.35
CA LYS A 247 18.49 -11.54 -10.12
C LYS A 247 17.83 -10.27 -9.54
N PRO A 248 18.37 -9.66 -8.45
CA PRO A 248 17.85 -8.39 -7.92
C PRO A 248 17.77 -7.27 -8.97
N GLU A 249 18.60 -7.34 -10.01
CA GLU A 249 18.65 -6.39 -11.12
C GLU A 249 17.37 -6.40 -11.97
N GLU A 250 16.66 -7.53 -12.04
CA GLU A 250 15.38 -7.69 -12.74
C GLU A 250 14.19 -7.15 -11.93
N TRP A 251 14.42 -6.71 -10.68
CA TRP A 251 13.39 -6.09 -9.85
C TRP A 251 13.15 -4.63 -10.28
N ILE A 252 12.28 -4.44 -11.27
CA ILE A 252 11.85 -3.12 -11.72
C ILE A 252 10.64 -2.67 -10.87
N PRO A 253 10.76 -1.64 -10.00
CA PRO A 253 9.69 -1.27 -9.08
C PRO A 253 8.38 -0.87 -9.74
N LYS A 254 8.45 -0.22 -10.90
CA LYS A 254 7.27 0.19 -11.65
C LYS A 254 6.46 -1.03 -12.06
N ASP A 255 7.11 -2.01 -12.67
CA ASP A 255 6.46 -3.22 -13.19
C ASP A 255 5.90 -4.06 -12.04
N LYS A 256 6.67 -4.23 -10.96
CA LYS A 256 6.20 -4.94 -9.76
C LYS A 256 5.03 -4.25 -9.06
N LEU A 257 4.99 -2.93 -9.06
CA LEU A 257 3.85 -2.18 -8.51
C LEU A 257 2.63 -2.29 -9.43
N MET A 258 2.81 -2.28 -10.75
CA MET A 258 1.72 -2.49 -11.71
C MET A 258 1.11 -3.88 -11.59
N GLU A 259 1.95 -4.93 -11.49
CA GLU A 259 1.54 -6.31 -11.20
C GLU A 259 0.71 -6.36 -9.89
N GLU A 260 1.19 -5.70 -8.83
CA GLU A 260 0.53 -5.70 -7.51
C GLU A 260 -0.77 -4.89 -7.46
N LEU A 261 -0.90 -3.84 -8.28
CA LEU A 261 -2.14 -3.07 -8.37
C LEU A 261 -3.21 -3.78 -9.22
N ASP A 262 -2.86 -4.93 -9.82
CA ASP A 262 -3.71 -5.68 -10.72
C ASP A 262 -4.26 -4.80 -11.87
N GLN A 263 -3.45 -3.80 -12.28
CA GLN A 263 -3.78 -2.91 -13.38
C GLN A 263 -3.47 -3.60 -14.70
N PHE A 264 -4.27 -4.62 -15.04
CA PHE A 264 -4.34 -5.19 -16.40
C PHE A 264 -4.95 -4.22 -17.42
N LEU A 265 -5.41 -3.05 -16.97
CA LEU A 265 -5.96 -1.94 -17.77
C LEU A 265 -5.15 -0.68 -17.47
N GLU A 266 -4.80 0.05 -18.53
CA GLU A 266 -4.15 1.37 -18.59
C GLU A 266 -3.80 1.99 -17.22
N VAL A 267 -2.50 2.14 -16.92
CA VAL A 267 -2.05 2.93 -15.77
C VAL A 267 -2.59 4.35 -15.92
N PHE A 268 -3.70 4.65 -15.23
CA PHE A 268 -4.31 5.95 -15.32
C PHE A 268 -3.42 6.97 -14.60
N ILE A 269 -2.71 7.77 -15.39
CA ILE A 269 -1.95 8.90 -14.89
C ILE A 269 -2.77 10.15 -15.11
N PHE A 270 -3.43 10.63 -14.07
CA PHE A 270 -4.22 11.85 -14.12
C PHE A 270 -3.37 13.10 -13.86
N CYS A 271 -3.85 14.24 -14.35
CA CYS A 271 -3.39 15.54 -13.84
C CYS A 271 -3.77 15.65 -12.36
N SER A 272 -2.82 16.02 -11.50
CA SER A 272 -3.07 16.14 -10.06
C SER A 272 -3.96 17.32 -9.68
N SER A 273 -4.31 18.21 -10.64
CA SER A 273 -5.34 19.22 -10.40
C SER A 273 -6.71 18.53 -10.30
N PRO A 274 -7.41 18.60 -9.14
CA PRO A 274 -8.66 17.86 -8.96
C PRO A 274 -9.77 18.25 -9.95
N ALA A 275 -9.74 19.49 -10.45
CA ALA A 275 -10.65 19.98 -11.49
C ALA A 275 -10.34 19.40 -12.89
N CYS A 276 -9.09 19.04 -13.16
CA CYS A 276 -8.64 18.54 -14.47
C CYS A 276 -8.82 17.02 -14.59
N ARG A 277 -9.35 16.52 -15.70
CA ARG A 277 -9.53 15.07 -15.95
C ARG A 277 -8.61 14.50 -17.02
N LYS A 278 -7.62 15.26 -17.50
CA LYS A 278 -6.69 14.78 -18.52
C LYS A 278 -5.88 13.60 -18.00
N LEU A 279 -5.75 12.59 -18.87
CA LEU A 279 -4.87 11.44 -18.72
C LEU A 279 -3.57 11.68 -19.49
N GLU A 280 -2.45 11.25 -18.92
CA GLU A 280 -1.17 11.23 -19.61
C GLU A 280 -1.23 10.18 -20.73
N THR A 281 -0.82 10.56 -21.94
CA THR A 281 -0.74 9.65 -23.08
C THR A 281 0.72 9.37 -23.40
N GLN A 282 1.00 8.36 -24.22
CA GLN A 282 2.39 8.02 -24.59
C GLN A 282 3.16 9.20 -25.23
N ASN A 283 2.45 10.13 -25.87
CA ASN A 283 3.03 11.26 -26.59
C ASN A 283 3.11 12.55 -25.76
N GLU A 284 2.46 12.63 -24.61
CA GLU A 284 2.37 13.85 -23.80
C GLU A 284 2.75 13.55 -22.35
N LYS A 285 3.95 13.97 -21.93
CA LYS A 285 4.37 13.85 -20.53
C LYS A 285 3.91 15.04 -19.72
N PHE A 286 3.36 14.79 -18.54
CA PHE A 286 2.96 15.80 -17.59
C PHE A 286 4.17 16.43 -16.89
N LEU A 287 4.01 17.70 -16.55
CA LEU A 287 5.00 18.51 -15.86
C LEU A 287 4.90 18.26 -14.36
N TYR A 288 6.02 17.88 -13.74
CA TYR A 288 6.08 17.74 -12.29
C TYR A 288 6.18 19.11 -11.62
N CYS A 289 5.57 19.22 -10.44
CA CYS A 289 5.79 20.33 -9.54
C CYS A 289 7.28 20.41 -9.19
N GLY A 290 7.95 21.51 -9.54
CA GLY A 290 9.38 21.69 -9.27
C GLY A 290 9.76 21.64 -7.79
N GLN A 291 8.79 21.79 -6.88
CA GLN A 291 9.03 21.79 -5.43
C GLN A 291 8.87 20.41 -4.78
N CYS A 292 7.69 19.79 -4.87
CA CYS A 292 7.47 18.47 -4.24
C CYS A 292 7.89 17.29 -5.12
N LYS A 293 7.98 17.49 -6.44
CA LYS A 293 8.26 16.46 -7.45
C LYS A 293 7.28 15.27 -7.40
N LEU A 294 6.10 15.46 -6.80
CA LEU A 294 5.04 14.45 -6.70
C LEU A 294 3.88 14.80 -7.61
N SER A 295 3.26 15.97 -7.41
CA SER A 295 2.14 16.41 -8.24
C SER A 295 2.60 16.68 -9.67
N ARG A 296 1.78 16.27 -10.64
CA ARG A 296 2.00 16.34 -12.08
C ARG A 296 0.84 17.02 -12.79
N TYR A 297 1.15 17.81 -13.81
CA TYR A 297 0.19 18.68 -14.46
C TYR A 297 0.28 18.60 -15.96
N CYS A 298 -0.88 18.53 -16.63
CA CYS A 298 -0.94 18.60 -18.09
C CYS A 298 -0.55 19.98 -18.66
N SER A 299 -0.51 21.02 -17.83
CA SER A 299 -0.12 22.38 -18.24
C SER A 299 0.26 23.25 -17.05
N SER A 300 1.03 24.31 -17.32
CA SER A 300 1.38 25.33 -16.32
C SER A 300 0.15 26.07 -15.77
N HIS A 301 -0.93 26.17 -16.55
CA HIS A 301 -2.21 26.72 -16.10
C HIS A 301 -2.83 25.87 -14.98
N CYS A 302 -2.92 24.54 -15.18
CA CYS A 302 -3.42 23.62 -14.16
C CYS A 302 -2.59 23.68 -12.88
N GLN A 303 -1.27 23.80 -13.01
CA GLN A 303 -0.38 23.97 -11.86
C GLN A 303 -0.67 25.27 -11.11
N LYS A 304 -0.72 26.42 -11.80
CA LYS A 304 -0.96 27.74 -11.17
C LYS A 304 -2.32 27.82 -10.48
N GLN A 305 -3.36 27.25 -11.07
CA GLN A 305 -4.70 27.20 -10.46
C GLN A 305 -4.69 26.33 -9.20
N HIS A 306 -4.22 25.09 -9.30
CA HIS A 306 -4.19 24.17 -8.17
C HIS A 306 -3.28 24.67 -7.04
N TRP A 307 -2.18 25.35 -7.38
CA TRP A 307 -1.28 26.01 -6.42
C TRP A 307 -2.04 26.98 -5.51
N LYS A 308 -2.88 27.84 -6.09
CA LYS A 308 -3.65 28.85 -5.36
C LYS A 308 -4.78 28.25 -4.52
N GLN A 309 -5.38 27.15 -4.97
CA GLN A 309 -6.51 26.53 -4.29
C GLN A 309 -6.09 25.80 -3.01
N CYS A 310 -5.16 24.86 -3.10
CA CYS A 310 -4.76 24.06 -1.94
C CYS A 310 -3.34 23.48 -2.03
N HIS A 311 -2.77 23.31 -3.22
CA HIS A 311 -1.48 22.64 -3.34
C HIS A 311 -0.36 23.39 -2.61
N LYS A 312 -0.37 24.74 -2.57
CA LYS A 312 0.65 25.52 -1.84
C LYS A 312 0.76 25.11 -0.35
N VAL A 313 -0.35 24.81 0.30
CA VAL A 313 -0.38 24.46 1.74
C VAL A 313 0.15 23.04 1.96
N MET A 314 -0.15 22.12 1.03
CA MET A 314 0.21 20.71 1.15
C MET A 314 1.58 20.38 0.51
N CYS A 315 2.10 21.26 -0.35
CA CYS A 315 3.33 21.08 -1.09
C CYS A 315 4.54 21.23 -0.16
N LEU A 316 5.22 20.12 0.13
CA LEU A 316 6.44 20.12 0.91
C LEU A 316 7.60 19.58 0.08
N ARG A 317 8.80 20.16 0.29
CA ARG A 317 10.05 19.73 -0.37
C ARG A 317 10.43 18.30 0.02
N ASP A 318 11.38 17.74 -0.72
CA ASP A 318 11.95 16.37 -0.72
C ASP A 318 12.02 15.54 0.61
N HIS A 319 11.76 16.12 1.79
CA HIS A 319 11.73 15.43 3.09
C HIS A 319 10.52 15.72 4.01
N GLY A 320 9.53 16.54 3.58
CA GLY A 320 8.45 17.05 4.44
C GLY A 320 8.91 17.56 5.80
N PRO A 321 8.02 17.79 6.78
CA PRO A 321 8.44 18.11 8.14
C PRO A 321 9.09 16.88 8.80
N ASN A 322 10.07 17.10 9.68
CA ASN A 322 10.49 16.06 10.63
C ASN A 322 9.25 15.67 11.47
N LEU A 323 8.88 14.38 11.48
CA LEU A 323 7.64 13.85 12.09
C LEU A 323 7.77 13.59 13.60
#